data_AF-A0A962USI3-F1
#
_entry.id   AF-A0A962USI3-F1
#
_cell.length_a   1.000
_cell.length_b   1.000
_cell.length_c   1.000
_cell.angle_alpha   90.00
_cell.angle_beta   90.00
_cell.angle_gamma   90.00
#
_symmetry.space_group_name_H-M   'P 1'
#
loop_
_entity.id
_entity.type
_entity.pdbx_description
1 polymer ?
#
loop_
_entity_poly.entity_id
_entity_poly.type
_entity_poly.pdbx_seq_one_letter_code
_entity_poly.pdbx_strand_id
1 'polypeptide(L)' 'MSETASDFASLGLPGNLLAALAEVGYESPSPIQAEAIPLLLQGRDLLGQAQTGTGKTAAF' A
#
# COMPACT_ATOMS: atom_id res chain seq x y z
N MET A 1 18.20 -5.40 -3.11
CA MET A 1 17.65 -4.64 -1.98
C MET A 1 16.54 -3.79 -2.59
N SER A 2 15.28 -4.15 -2.35
CA SER A 2 14.15 -3.51 -3.04
C SER A 2 13.93 -2.12 -2.43
N GLU A 3 13.85 -1.10 -3.27
CA GLU A 3 13.62 0.29 -2.89
C GLU A 3 12.14 0.42 -2.49
N THR A 4 11.84 0.36 -1.20
CA THR A 4 10.47 0.53 -0.71
C THR A 4 10.10 2.00 -0.84
N ALA A 5 9.07 2.29 -1.63
CA ALA A 5 8.40 3.58 -1.70
C ALA A 5 8.17 4.19 -0.30
N SER A 6 8.60 5.44 -0.11
CA SER A 6 8.48 6.14 1.19
C SER A 6 7.06 6.64 1.46
N ASP A 7 6.26 6.88 0.43
CA ASP A 7 4.97 7.59 0.53
C ASP A 7 3.88 6.94 -0.34
N PHE A 8 2.62 6.97 0.13
CA PHE A 8 1.47 6.43 -0.60
C PHE A 8 1.27 7.07 -1.98
N ALA A 9 1.62 8.35 -2.14
CA ALA A 9 1.52 9.05 -3.42
C ALA A 9 2.41 8.43 -4.52
N SER A 10 3.53 7.79 -4.13
CA SER A 10 4.42 7.12 -5.06
C SER A 10 3.92 5.74 -5.52
N LEU A 11 2.86 5.21 -4.90
CA LEU A 11 2.29 3.89 -5.23
C LEU A 11 1.27 3.92 -6.36
N GLY A 12 0.98 5.09 -6.93
CA GLY A 12 0.03 5.23 -8.05
C GLY A 12 -1.45 5.21 -7.65
N LEU A 13 -1.76 5.49 -6.38
CA LEU A 13 -3.13 5.57 -5.90
C LEU A 13 -3.86 6.80 -6.46
N PRO A 14 -5.18 6.70 -6.74
CA PRO A 14 -5.97 7.84 -7.16
C PRO A 14 -6.12 8.87 -6.03
N GLY A 15 -6.30 10.14 -6.39
CA GLY A 15 -6.27 11.26 -5.44
C GLY A 15 -7.34 11.19 -4.34
N ASN A 16 -8.51 10.59 -4.61
CA ASN A 16 -9.54 10.38 -3.60
C ASN A 16 -9.10 9.40 -2.50
N LEU A 17 -8.33 8.37 -2.85
CA LEU A 17 -7.82 7.41 -1.87
C LEU A 17 -6.68 8.01 -1.05
N LEU A 18 -5.81 8.82 -1.67
CA LEU A 18 -4.78 9.58 -0.94
C LEU A 18 -5.39 10.54 0.08
N ALA A 19 -6.47 11.23 -0.28
CA ALA A 19 -7.20 12.10 0.64
C ALA A 19 -7.80 11.31 1.82
N ALA A 20 -8.41 10.15 1.55
CA ALA A 20 -8.98 9.29 2.59
C ALA A 20 -7.88 8.73 3.53
N LEU A 21 -6.73 8.34 2.99
CA LEU A 21 -5.58 7.88 3.79
C LEU A 21 -5.10 8.99 4.75
N ALA A 22 -4.99 10.23 4.25
CA ALA A 22 -4.60 11.38 5.07
C ALA A 22 -5.64 11.68 6.17
N GLU A 23 -6.93 11.60 5.87
CA GLU A 23 -8.01 11.81 6.85
C GLU A 23 -7.99 10.78 7.99
N VAL A 24 -7.70 9.51 7.65
CA VAL A 24 -7.60 8.42 8.62
C VAL A 24 -6.27 8.45 9.39
N GLY A 25 -5.26 9.20 8.91
CA GLY A 25 -3.96 9.34 9.55
C GLY A 25 -2.92 8.31 9.11
N TYR A 26 -3.04 7.76 7.90
CA TYR A 26 -1.99 6.94 7.30
C TYR A 26 -0.89 7.84 6.71
N GLU A 27 0.29 7.80 7.34
CA GLU A 27 1.42 8.65 6.95
C GLU A 27 2.30 8.00 5.87
N SER A 28 2.73 6.75 6.10
CA SER A 28 3.59 6.00 5.18
C SER A 28 3.11 4.57 5.00
N PRO A 29 3.30 3.96 3.81
CA PRO A 29 2.92 2.58 3.58
C PRO A 29 3.81 1.63 4.39
N SER A 30 3.21 0.57 4.92
CA SER A 30 3.99 -0.55 5.45
C SER A 30 4.68 -1.32 4.31
N PRO A 31 5.73 -2.14 4.59
CA PRO A 31 6.42 -2.88 3.54
C PRO A 31 5.49 -3.74 2.67
N ILE A 32 4.52 -4.43 3.28
CA ILE A 32 3.55 -5.25 2.53
C ILE A 32 2.60 -4.40 1.68
N GLN A 33 2.26 -3.18 2.10
CA GLN A 33 1.45 -2.25 1.31
C GLN A 33 2.24 -1.70 0.12
N ALA A 34 3.49 -1.28 0.35
CA ALA A 34 4.37 -0.77 -0.69
C ALA A 34 4.65 -1.82 -1.79
N GLU A 35 4.72 -3.09 -1.42
CA GLU A 35 4.90 -4.20 -2.37
C GLU A 35 3.59 -4.63 -3.05
N ALA A 36 2.48 -4.70 -2.31
CA ALA A 36 1.23 -5.25 -2.84
C ALA A 36 0.42 -4.25 -3.68
N ILE A 37 0.32 -3.00 -3.24
CA ILE A 37 -0.57 -1.99 -3.87
C ILE A 37 -0.26 -1.81 -5.36
N PRO A 38 1.00 -1.62 -5.80
CA PRO A 38 1.29 -1.45 -7.23
C PRO A 38 0.91 -2.68 -8.07
N LEU A 39 1.05 -3.88 -7.52
CA LEU A 39 0.70 -5.13 -8.20
C LEU A 39 -0.82 -5.28 -8.33
N LEU A 40 -1.56 -4.93 -7.28
CA LEU A 40 -3.02 -4.96 -7.27
C LEU A 40 -3.61 -3.91 -8.22
N LEU A 41 -3.03 -2.71 -8.28
CA LEU A 41 -3.43 -1.67 -9.25
C LEU A 41 -3.21 -2.09 -10.71
N GLN A 42 -2.27 -2.99 -10.98
CA GLN A 42 -2.05 -3.60 -12.29
C GLN A 42 -3.04 -4.74 -12.60
N GLY A 43 -3.97 -5.05 -11.70
CA GLY A 43 -4.93 -6.14 -11.85
C GLY A 43 -4.31 -7.53 -11.76
N ARG A 44 -3.15 -7.66 -11.09
CA ARG A 44 -2.45 -8.94 -10.92
C ARG A 44 -2.94 -9.69 -9.70
N ASP A 45 -3.04 -11.00 -9.81
CA ASP A 45 -3.22 -11.87 -8.66
C ASP A 45 -1.96 -11.86 -7.78
N LEU A 46 -2.17 -11.90 -6.45
CA LEU A 46 -1.10 -11.81 -5.46
C LEU A 46 -1.33 -12.81 -4.32
N LEU A 47 -0.26 -13.54 -3.96
CA LEU A 47 -0.18 -14.33 -2.73
C LEU A 47 0.71 -13.60 -1.73
N GLY A 48 0.10 -12.94 -0.74
CA GLY A 48 0.81 -12.19 0.29
C GLY A 48 0.92 -12.97 1.60
N GLN A 49 2.15 -13.15 2.10
CA GLN A 49 2.40 -13.72 3.43
C GLN A 49 2.99 -12.65 4.34
N ALA A 50 2.24 -12.26 5.37
CA ALA A 50 2.76 -11.41 6.44
C ALA A 50 2.06 -11.70 7.77
N GLN A 51 2.66 -11.31 8.89
CA GLN A 51 2.06 -11.48 10.23
C GLN A 51 0.85 -10.54 10.44
N THR A 52 -0.04 -10.84 11.37
CA THR A 52 -1.16 -9.96 11.75
C THR A 52 -0.62 -8.61 12.26
N GLY A 53 -1.34 -7.50 11.99
CA GLY A 53 -0.90 -6.16 12.41
C GLY A 53 0.13 -5.49 11.49
N THR A 54 0.49 -6.09 10.35
CA THR A 54 1.45 -5.52 9.37
C THR A 54 0.82 -4.63 8.30
N GLY A 55 -0.47 -4.33 8.39
CA GLY A 55 -1.18 -3.48 7.43
C GLY A 55 -1.71 -4.19 6.19
N LYS A 56 -1.68 -5.54 6.13
CA LYS A 56 -2.26 -6.33 5.02
C LYS A 56 -3.69 -5.94 4.66
N THR A 57 -4.52 -5.65 5.66
CA THR A 57 -5.95 -5.33 5.43
C THR A 57 -6.16 -4.02 4.68
N ALA A 58 -5.28 -3.04 4.87
CA ALA A 58 -5.35 -1.77 4.14
C ALA A 58 -4.60 -1.84 2.79
N ALA A 59 -3.95 -2.96 2.46
CA ALA A 59 -3.26 -3.14 1.20
C ALA A 59 -4.18 -3.59 0.05
N PHE A 60 -5.36 -4.16 0.37
CA PHE A 60 -6.38 -4.63 -0.57
C PHE A 60 -7.66 -3.79 -0.46
#